data_AF-A0A238J7T3-F1
#
_entry.id   AF-A0A238J7T3-F1
#
_cell.length_a   1.000
_cell.length_b   1.000
_cell.length_c   1.000
_cell.angle_alpha   90.00
_cell.angle_beta   90.00
_cell.angle_gamma   90.00
#
_symmetry.space_group_name_H-M   'P 1'
#
loop_
_entity.id
_entity.type
_entity.pdbx_description
1 polymer ?
#
loop_
_entity_poly.entity_id
_entity_poly.type
_entity_poly.pdbx_seq_one_letter_code
_entity_poly.pdbx_strand_id
1 'polypeptide(L)' 'MPVALITYEAISNIYGEAFAKTWFRPISNARKS' A
#
# COMPACT_ATOMS: atom_id res chain seq x y z
N MET A 1 -5.26 5.51 4.46
CA MET A 1 -6.08 5.40 3.24
C MET A 1 -5.87 4.02 2.63
N PRO A 2 -6.93 3.25 2.33
CA PRO A 2 -6.79 1.96 1.66
C PRO A 2 -6.29 2.16 0.22
N VAL A 3 -5.23 1.44 -0.16
CA VAL A 3 -4.65 1.48 -1.51
C VAL A 3 -4.32 0.06 -1.95
N ALA A 4 -4.29 -0.20 -3.26
CA ALA A 4 -3.87 -1.51 -3.75
C ALA A 4 -2.45 -1.84 -3.26
N LEU A 5 -2.17 -3.12 -3.01
CA LEU A 5 -0.85 -3.57 -2.56
C LEU A 5 0.29 -3.03 -3.43
N ILE A 6 0.13 -3.10 -4.75
CA ILE A 6 1.13 -2.58 -5.70
C ILE A 6 1.37 -1.07 -5.56
N THR A 7 0.33 -0.31 -5.23
CA THR A 7 0.43 1.13 -4.98
C THR A 7 1.14 1.39 -3.65
N TYR A 8 0.84 0.60 -2.62
CA TYR A 8 1.53 0.70 -1.33
C TYR A 8 3.04 0.41 -1.49
N GLU A 9 3.41 -0.61 -2.25
CA GLU A 9 4.81 -0.95 -2.54
C GLU A 9 5.53 0.18 -3.29
N ALA A 10 4.90 0.75 -4.33
CA ALA A 10 5.46 1.88 -5.06
C ALA A 10 5.70 3.09 -4.14
N ILE A 11 4.72 3.45 -3.30
CA ILE A 11 4.84 4.55 -2.33
C ILE A 11 5.93 4.25 -1.30
N SER A 12 5.99 3.02 -0.80
CA SER A 12 7.00 2.60 0.18
C SER A 12 8.41 2.67 -0.39
N ASN A 13 8.58 2.36 -1.67
CA ASN A 13 9.87 2.44 -2.36
C ASN A 13 10.31 3.89 -2.63
N ILE A 14 9.37 4.80 -2.93
CA ILE A 14 9.67 6.20 -3.23
C ILE A 14 9.89 7.04 -1.95
N TYR A 15 9.04 6.85 -0.94
CA TYR A 15 8.97 7.70 0.25
C TYR A 15 9.40 7.00 1.54
N GLY A 16 9.64 5.69 1.49
CA GLY A 16 9.99 4.87 2.64
C GLY A 16 8.77 4.21 3.29
N GLU A 17 9.01 3.03 3.87
CA GLU A 17 7.97 2.23 4.53
C GLU A 17 7.34 2.94 5.74
N ALA A 18 8.12 3.73 6.50
CA ALA A 18 7.61 4.48 7.64
C ALA A 18 6.61 5.58 7.23
N PHE A 19 6.84 6.21 6.08
CA PHE A 19 5.88 7.14 5.50
C PHE A 19 4.64 6.38 5.01
N ALA A 20 4.86 5.29 4.27
CA ALA A 20 3.77 4.51 3.69
C ALA A 20 2.81 3.95 4.75
N LYS A 21 3.31 3.37 5.84
CA LYS A 21 2.47 2.81 6.92
C LYS A 21 1.70 3.86 7.72
N THR A 22 2.19 5.11 7.73
CA THR A 22 1.54 6.22 8.45
C THR A 22 0.28 6.68 7.74
N TRP A 23 0.33 6.72 6.39
CA TRP A 23 -0.72 7.32 5.57
C TRP A 23 -1.56 6.31 4.81
N PHE A 24 -1.02 5.13 4.52
CA PHE A 24 -1.62 4.13 3.64
C PHE A 24 -1.76 2.77 4.31
N ARG A 25 -2.78 2.02 3.88
CA ARG A 25 -3.02 0.64 4.29
C ARG A 25 -3.17 -0.20 3.02
N PRO A 26 -2.30 -1.19 2.77
CA PRO A 26 -2.45 -2.04 1.60
C PRO A 26 -3.70 -2.89 1.75
N ILE A 27 -4.59 -2.81 0.76
CA ILE A 27 -5.70 -3.74 0.60
C ILE A 27 -5.31 -4.77 -0.45
N SER A 28 -5.46 -6.04 -0.09
CA SER A 28 -5.29 -7.12 -1.05
C SER A 28 -6.52 -7.13 -1.95
N ASN A 29 -6.32 -6.84 -3.24
CA ASN A 29 -7.37 -6.98 -4.25
C ASN A 29 -7.62 -8.45 -4.63
N ALA A 30 -7.24 -9.40 -3.75
CA ALA A 30 -7.61 -10.81 -3.84
C ALA A 30 -9.13 -10.95 -3.65
N ARG A 31 -9.88 -10.53 -4.67
CA ARG A 31 -11.26 -10.91 -4.88
C ARG A 31 -11.23 -12.43 -4.98
N LYS A 32 -11.62 -13.11 -3.89
CA LYS A 32 -12.02 -14.52 -3.91
C LYS A 32 -13.09 -14.63 -4.98
N SER A 33 -12.72 -15.13 -6.16
CA SER A 33 -13.66 -15.66 -7.12
C SER A 33 -14.13 -17.04 -6.68
#